data_AF-A0A183B996-F1
#
_entry.id   AF-A0A183B996-F1
#
_cell.length_a   1.000
_cell.length_b   1.000
_cell.length_c   1.000
_cell.angle_alpha   90.00
_cell.angle_beta   90.00
_cell.angle_gamma   90.00
#
_symmetry.space_group_name_H-M   'P 1'
#
loop_
_entity.id
_entity.type
_entity.pdbx_description
1 polymer ?
#
loop_
_entity_poly.entity_id
_entity_poly.type
_entity_poly.pdbx_seq_one_letter_code
_entity_poly.pdbx_strand_id
1 'polypeptide(L)'
;MFTEKNTGTNLPAQIEIYSTDGSDYNFLFIAKGGGSANKTFLFQQTKALLNPDKLYSFIGEKIKTLGTAACPPYHLAVVIGGTSAEMTLKTVKLASCKYLDNLPTTGKLIPGIFLLCWIVIYGRNSWELRK
;
A
#
# COMPACT_ATOMS: atom_id res chain seq x y z
N MET A 1 10.69 7.24 29.00
CA MET A 1 10.13 7.23 27.65
C MET A 1 11.11 7.77 26.60
N PHE A 2 11.92 8.80 26.89
CA PHE A 2 12.80 9.44 25.89
C PHE A 2 14.23 8.86 25.78
N THR A 3 14.60 7.92 26.65
CA THR A 3 15.93 7.29 26.61
C THR A 3 15.88 6.09 25.67
N GLU A 4 16.65 6.14 24.59
CA GLU A 4 16.74 5.08 23.59
C GLU A 4 18.18 4.57 23.46
N LYS A 5 18.34 3.29 23.08
CA LYS A 5 19.64 2.68 22.79
C LYS A 5 19.52 1.79 21.55
N ASN A 6 20.50 1.89 20.66
CA ASN A 6 20.58 1.00 19.50
C ASN A 6 20.83 -0.45 19.94
N THR A 7 20.12 -1.40 19.34
CA THR A 7 20.26 -2.84 19.68
C THR A 7 21.56 -3.45 19.14
N GLY A 8 22.22 -2.80 18.18
CA GLY A 8 23.47 -3.26 17.55
C GLY A 8 23.28 -4.41 16.55
N THR A 9 22.07 -4.95 16.44
CA THR A 9 21.77 -6.17 15.67
C THR A 9 20.66 -5.98 14.64
N ASN A 10 20.06 -4.78 14.56
CA ASN A 10 18.91 -4.48 13.71
C ASN A 10 17.65 -5.32 14.03
N LEU A 11 17.62 -5.97 15.20
CA LEU A 11 16.45 -6.64 15.78
C LEU A 11 15.74 -5.72 16.78
N PRO A 12 14.42 -5.90 17.03
CA PRO A 12 13.55 -6.99 16.55
C PRO A 12 13.03 -6.84 15.12
N ALA A 13 12.75 -7.96 14.46
CA ALA A 13 12.03 -8.00 13.18
C ALA A 13 10.51 -7.97 13.41
N GLN A 14 9.76 -7.38 12.47
CA GLN A 14 8.31 -7.55 12.41
C GLN A 14 7.99 -8.87 11.72
N ILE A 15 7.32 -9.78 12.43
CA ILE A 15 6.97 -11.12 11.95
C ILE A 15 5.46 -11.27 12.05
N GLU A 16 4.83 -11.53 10.90
CA GLU A 16 3.40 -11.81 10.81
C GLU A 16 3.19 -13.22 10.25
N ILE A 17 2.55 -14.09 11.04
CA ILE A 17 2.30 -15.49 10.67
C ILE A 17 0.79 -15.67 10.48
N TYR A 18 0.41 -16.17 9.33
CA TYR A 18 -1.00 -16.40 8.96
C TYR A 18 -1.27 -17.90 8.86
N SER A 19 -2.44 -18.32 9.36
CA SER A 19 -2.95 -19.66 9.13
C SER A 19 -3.56 -19.73 7.73
N THR A 20 -3.15 -20.69 6.93
CA THR A 20 -3.69 -20.95 5.59
C THR A 20 -3.92 -22.45 5.41
N ASP A 21 -4.72 -22.82 4.42
CA ASP A 21 -4.91 -24.22 4.03
C ASP A 21 -3.66 -24.77 3.29
N GLY A 22 -3.54 -26.09 3.25
CA GLY A 22 -2.44 -26.79 2.57
C GLY A 22 -1.26 -27.15 3.48
N SER A 23 -0.20 -27.70 2.88
CA SER A 23 1.02 -28.16 3.56
C SER A 23 2.27 -27.33 3.23
N ASP A 24 2.10 -26.26 2.46
CA ASP A 24 3.20 -25.42 2.00
C ASP A 24 3.38 -24.19 2.89
N TYR A 25 4.63 -23.76 3.08
CA TYR A 25 4.94 -22.56 3.83
C TYR A 25 5.47 -21.45 2.92
N ASN A 26 4.63 -20.44 2.69
CA ASN A 26 4.91 -19.33 1.78
C ASN A 26 5.34 -18.08 2.56
N PHE A 27 6.38 -17.39 2.08
CA PHE A 27 6.96 -16.24 2.77
C PHE A 27 7.12 -15.03 1.84
N LEU A 28 6.96 -13.84 2.43
CA LEU A 28 7.34 -12.58 1.83
C LEU A 28 8.28 -11.85 2.80
N PHE A 29 9.57 -11.79 2.45
CA PHE A 29 10.57 -11.03 3.21
C PHE A 29 10.69 -9.61 2.66
N ILE A 30 10.64 -8.61 3.53
CA ILE A 30 10.70 -7.19 3.12
C ILE A 30 11.73 -6.47 3.98
N ALA A 31 12.85 -6.07 3.37
CA ALA A 31 13.77 -5.11 3.96
C ALA A 31 13.28 -3.68 3.67
N LYS A 32 12.41 -3.15 4.53
CA LYS A 32 11.80 -1.82 4.31
C LYS A 32 12.64 -0.70 4.92
N GLY A 33 13.21 0.16 4.07
CA GLY A 33 13.94 1.34 4.53
C GLY A 33 13.03 2.39 5.19
N GLY A 34 13.51 3.04 6.25
CA GLY A 34 12.76 4.02 7.05
C GLY A 34 12.20 5.20 6.24
N GLY A 35 12.95 5.71 5.26
CA GLY A 35 12.47 6.79 4.38
C GLY A 35 11.20 6.41 3.61
N SER A 36 11.17 5.21 3.04
CA SER A 36 9.98 4.67 2.35
C SER A 36 8.85 4.30 3.32
N ALA A 37 9.18 3.86 4.54
CA ALA A 37 8.20 3.58 5.58
C ALA A 37 7.45 4.87 5.99
N ASN A 38 8.18 5.97 6.18
CA ASN A 38 7.65 7.28 6.55
C ASN A 38 6.80 7.95 5.45
N LYS A 39 6.87 7.46 4.22
CA LYS A 39 6.03 7.89 3.08
C LYS A 39 4.81 7.00 2.86
N THR A 40 4.40 6.27 3.89
CA THR A 40 3.10 5.57 3.92
C THR A 40 2.09 6.47 4.63
N PHE A 41 1.05 6.91 3.93
CA PHE A 41 0.05 7.83 4.47
C PHE A 41 -1.34 7.19 4.52
N LEU A 42 -2.08 7.49 5.59
CA LEU A 42 -3.48 7.14 5.74
C LEU A 42 -4.32 8.43 5.63
N PHE A 43 -5.36 8.39 4.81
CA PHE A 43 -6.30 9.49 4.66
C PHE A 43 -7.71 9.00 4.94
N GLN A 44 -8.35 9.53 5.99
CA GLN A 44 -9.76 9.27 6.24
C GLN A 44 -10.60 10.18 5.34
N GLN A 45 -11.39 9.57 4.47
CA GLN A 45 -12.19 10.25 3.45
C GLN A 45 -13.61 9.68 3.46
N THR A 46 -14.55 10.39 2.85
CA THR A 46 -15.96 9.99 2.78
C THR A 46 -16.36 9.58 1.37
N LYS A 47 -17.56 9.04 1.21
CA LYS A 47 -18.15 8.70 -0.10
C LYS A 47 -18.13 9.88 -1.10
N ALA A 48 -18.14 11.12 -0.62
CA ALA A 48 -18.12 12.31 -1.47
C ALA A 48 -16.85 12.43 -2.33
N LEU A 49 -15.75 11.76 -1.95
CA LEU A 49 -14.52 11.70 -2.73
C LEU A 49 -14.62 10.74 -3.93
N LEU A 50 -15.52 9.75 -3.89
CA LEU A 50 -15.60 8.66 -4.86
C LEU A 50 -16.34 9.07 -6.15
N ASN A 51 -15.82 10.11 -6.81
CA ASN A 51 -16.13 10.49 -8.17
C ASN A 51 -14.82 10.80 -8.92
N PRO A 52 -14.78 10.67 -10.26
CA PRO A 52 -13.56 10.80 -11.02
C PRO A 52 -12.80 12.10 -10.74
N ASP A 53 -13.44 13.26 -10.88
CA ASP A 53 -12.76 14.56 -10.79
C ASP A 53 -12.13 14.81 -9.42
N LYS A 54 -12.88 14.56 -8.34
CA LYS A 54 -12.37 14.76 -6.98
C LYS A 54 -11.29 13.74 -6.64
N LEU A 55 -11.44 12.49 -7.05
CA LEU A 55 -10.46 11.45 -6.78
C LEU A 55 -9.14 11.72 -7.51
N TYR A 56 -9.18 12.09 -8.79
CA TYR A 56 -7.98 12.45 -9.54
C TYR A 56 -7.29 13.68 -8.96
N SER A 57 -8.04 14.74 -8.63
CA SER A 57 -7.48 15.94 -7.97
C SER A 57 -6.83 15.58 -6.64
N PHE A 58 -7.52 14.82 -5.81
CA PHE A 58 -7.01 14.38 -4.51
C PHE A 58 -5.72 13.55 -4.64
N ILE A 59 -5.70 12.53 -5.51
CA ILE A 59 -4.51 11.70 -5.73
C ILE A 59 -3.36 12.56 -6.25
N GLY A 60 -3.61 13.42 -7.23
CA GLY A 60 -2.59 14.31 -7.81
C GLY A 60 -1.98 15.25 -6.76
N GLU A 61 -2.79 15.81 -5.87
CA GLU A 61 -2.32 16.62 -4.74
C GLU A 61 -1.49 15.79 -3.76
N LYS A 62 -1.93 14.58 -3.37
CA LYS A 62 -1.22 13.76 -2.38
C LYS A 62 0.08 13.15 -2.92
N ILE A 63 0.15 12.83 -4.21
CA ILE A 63 1.41 12.36 -4.80
C ILE A 63 2.50 13.44 -4.71
N LYS A 64 2.14 14.71 -4.91
CA LYS A 64 3.09 15.83 -4.80
C LYS A 64 3.66 15.96 -3.38
N THR A 65 2.92 15.59 -2.34
CA THR A 65 3.41 15.66 -0.94
C THR A 65 4.44 14.57 -0.59
N LEU A 66 4.57 13.51 -1.41
CA LEU A 66 5.64 12.54 -1.25
C LEU A 66 7.01 13.20 -1.43
N GLY A 67 7.11 14.12 -2.39
CA GLY A 67 8.36 14.79 -2.77
C GLY A 67 9.41 13.81 -3.29
N THR A 68 10.68 14.17 -3.15
CA THR A 68 11.85 13.35 -3.56
C THR A 68 12.53 12.63 -2.39
N ALA A 69 11.97 12.75 -1.19
CA ALA A 69 12.59 12.32 0.06
C ALA A 69 12.69 10.79 0.27
N ALA A 70 12.10 9.98 -0.62
CA ALA A 70 12.19 8.52 -0.56
C ALA A 70 12.91 7.90 -1.77
N CYS A 71 13.77 8.68 -2.43
CA CYS A 71 14.64 8.24 -3.54
C CYS A 71 13.85 7.70 -4.76
N PRO A 72 13.23 8.56 -5.58
CA PRO A 72 12.57 8.14 -6.82
C PRO A 72 13.57 7.48 -7.81
N PRO A 73 13.10 6.66 -8.79
CA PRO A 73 11.72 6.43 -9.20
C PRO A 73 10.91 5.52 -8.26
N TYR A 74 9.65 5.86 -8.02
CA TYR A 74 8.78 5.16 -7.06
C TYR A 74 8.00 4.01 -7.69
N HIS A 75 7.86 2.93 -6.93
CA HIS A 75 6.73 2.00 -7.06
C HIS A 75 5.57 2.51 -6.22
N LEU A 76 4.69 3.31 -6.84
CA LEU A 76 3.56 3.93 -6.16
C LEU A 76 2.41 2.94 -6.01
N ALA A 77 1.85 2.83 -4.81
CA ALA A 77 0.65 2.05 -4.54
C ALA A 77 -0.43 2.95 -3.93
N VAL A 78 -1.67 2.81 -4.41
CA VAL A 78 -2.84 3.52 -3.89
C VAL A 78 -3.92 2.48 -3.57
N VAL A 79 -4.46 2.54 -2.36
CA VAL A 79 -5.56 1.68 -1.93
C VAL A 79 -6.73 2.57 -1.55
N ILE A 80 -7.89 2.30 -2.15
CA ILE A 80 -9.13 3.04 -1.92
C ILE A 80 -10.08 2.11 -1.16
N GLY A 81 -10.44 2.51 0.07
CA GLY A 81 -11.26 1.71 0.97
C GLY A 81 -10.43 0.75 1.84
N GLY A 82 -11.12 -0.26 2.37
CA GLY A 82 -10.60 -1.21 3.36
C GLY A 82 -11.54 -1.31 4.56
N THR A 83 -11.51 -2.45 5.26
CA THR A 83 -12.38 -2.69 6.43
C THR A 83 -11.95 -1.87 7.64
N SER A 84 -10.66 -1.54 7.71
CA SER A 84 -10.05 -0.77 8.79
C SER A 84 -8.76 -0.09 8.31
N ALA A 85 -8.29 0.88 9.09
CA ALA A 85 -7.09 1.66 8.79
C ALA A 85 -5.84 0.76 8.64
N GLU A 86 -5.67 -0.18 9.57
CA GLU A 86 -4.56 -1.12 9.58
C GLU A 86 -4.61 -2.09 8.39
N MET A 87 -5.80 -2.55 7.98
CA MET A 87 -5.94 -3.38 6.78
C MET A 87 -5.61 -2.60 5.50
N THR A 88 -6.04 -1.34 5.40
CA THR A 88 -5.66 -0.46 4.28
C THR A 88 -4.14 -0.27 4.21
N LEU A 89 -3.51 0.01 5.34
CA LEU A 89 -2.05 0.22 5.43
C LEU A 89 -1.25 -1.06 5.11
N LYS A 90 -1.73 -2.22 5.56
CA LYS A 90 -1.15 -3.51 5.19
C LYS A 90 -1.28 -3.78 3.69
N THR A 91 -2.47 -3.54 3.14
CA THR A 91 -2.75 -3.77 1.72
C THR A 91 -1.88 -2.87 0.82
N VAL A 92 -1.74 -1.58 1.15
CA VAL A 92 -0.88 -0.67 0.37
C VAL A 92 0.59 -1.05 0.49
N LYS A 93 1.03 -1.58 1.64
CA LYS A 93 2.38 -2.14 1.80
C LYS A 93 2.61 -3.30 0.83
N LEU A 94 1.71 -4.29 0.83
CA LEU A 94 1.79 -5.47 -0.04
C LEU A 94 1.70 -5.09 -1.53
N ALA A 95 0.82 -4.16 -1.88
CA ALA A 95 0.72 -3.62 -3.24
C ALA A 95 2.02 -2.92 -3.69
N SER A 96 2.67 -2.14 -2.81
CA SER A 96 3.96 -1.50 -3.12
C SER A 96 5.10 -2.51 -3.36
N CYS A 97 4.93 -3.74 -2.87
CA CYS A 97 5.85 -4.86 -3.05
C CYS A 97 5.44 -5.79 -4.21
N LYS A 98 4.45 -5.40 -5.03
CA LYS A 98 3.92 -6.20 -6.16
C LYS A 98 3.34 -7.56 -5.78
N TYR A 99 3.09 -7.79 -4.48
CA TYR A 99 2.50 -9.05 -4.00
C TYR A 99 1.07 -9.26 -4.52
N LEU A 100 0.40 -8.17 -4.88
CA LEU A 100 -1.01 -8.14 -5.30
C LEU A 100 -1.18 -7.93 -6.81
N ASP A 101 -0.12 -8.07 -7.61
CA ASP A 101 -0.15 -7.82 -9.07
C ASP A 101 -1.07 -8.78 -9.85
N ASN A 102 -1.39 -9.93 -9.26
CA ASN A 102 -2.24 -10.96 -9.88
C ASN A 102 -3.72 -10.89 -9.44
N LEU A 103 -4.12 -9.82 -8.75
CA LEU A 103 -5.52 -9.63 -8.38
C LEU A 103 -6.42 -9.37 -9.61
N PRO A 104 -7.72 -9.70 -9.52
CA PRO A 104 -8.70 -9.33 -10.54
C PRO A 104 -8.75 -7.82 -10.77
N THR A 105 -8.93 -7.40 -12.02
CA THR A 105 -9.01 -5.98 -12.41
C THR A 105 -10.44 -5.43 -12.42
N THR A 106 -11.44 -6.28 -12.20
CA THR A 106 -12.85 -5.91 -12.15
C THR A 106 -13.48 -6.38 -10.84
N GLY A 107 -14.23 -5.51 -10.18
CA GLY A 107 -15.00 -5.89 -9.00
C GLY A 107 -16.15 -6.85 -9.32
N LYS A 108 -16.51 -7.70 -8.36
CA LYS A 108 -17.69 -8.57 -8.42
C LYS A 108 -18.56 -8.34 -7.19
N LEU A 109 -19.88 -8.32 -7.37
CA LEU A 109 -20.82 -8.35 -6.26
C LEU A 109 -20.78 -9.74 -5.61
N ILE A 110 -20.40 -9.77 -4.34
CA ILE A 110 -20.48 -10.96 -3.49
C ILE A 110 -21.55 -10.68 -2.43
N PRO A 111 -22.69 -11.41 -2.43
CA PRO A 111 -23.74 -11.22 -1.44
C PRO A 111 -23.18 -11.33 -0.01
N GLY A 112 -23.50 -10.37 0.85
CA GLY A 112 -23.04 -10.33 2.24
C GLY A 112 -21.69 -9.64 2.48
N ILE A 113 -20.97 -9.22 1.44
CA ILE A 113 -19.75 -8.42 1.57
C ILE A 113 -20.07 -6.95 1.24
N PHE A 114 -20.07 -6.10 2.27
CA PHE A 114 -20.39 -4.68 2.15
C PHE A 114 -19.20 -3.78 1.77
N LEU A 115 -18.05 -4.35 1.38
CA LEU A 115 -16.82 -3.57 1.15
C LEU A 115 -16.22 -3.75 -0.24
N LEU A 116 -16.21 -2.66 -0.98
CA LEU A 116 -15.37 -2.43 -2.16
C LEU A 116 -14.01 -1.92 -1.67
N CYS A 117 -13.03 -2.81 -1.46
CA CYS A 117 -11.63 -2.41 -1.47
C CYS A 117 -11.18 -2.37 -2.93
N TRP A 118 -11.01 -1.18 -3.49
CA TRP A 118 -10.40 -1.02 -4.81
C TRP A 118 -8.92 -0.75 -4.63
N ILE A 119 -8.11 -1.75 -4.98
CA ILE A 119 -6.66 -1.60 -5.05
C ILE A 119 -6.35 -1.08 -6.44
N VAL A 120 -5.93 0.18 -6.54
CA VAL A 120 -5.41 0.73 -7.80
C VAL A 120 -3.90 0.71 -7.72
N ILE A 121 -3.29 -0.34 -8.27
CA ILE A 121 -1.83 -0.42 -8.39
C ILE A 121 -1.41 0.43 -9.60
N TYR A 122 -0.89 1.63 -9.34
CA TYR A 122 -0.25 2.46 -10.37
C TYR A 122 1.18 1.92 -10.59
N GLY A 123 1.33 0.89 -11.44
CA GLY A 123 2.65 0.30 -11.64
C GLY A 123 2.84 -0.74 -12.75
N ARG A 124 1.86 -0.99 -13.63
CA ARG A 124 2.06 -1.86 -14.80
C ARG A 124 2.49 -1.05 -16.02
N ASN A 125 3.81 -1.07 -16.26
CA ASN A 125 4.53 -0.85 -17.52
C ASN A 125 4.39 0.52 -18.21
N SER A 126 5.49 1.00 -18.79
CA SER A 126 5.63 2.22 -19.61
C SER A 126 5.57 3.59 -18.92
N TRP A 127 6.67 3.96 -18.25
CA TRP A 127 7.15 5.34 -18.28
C TRP A 127 8.09 5.52 -19.49
N GLU A 128 7.59 5.26 -20.70
CA GLU A 128 8.17 5.88 -21.89
C GLU A 128 7.58 7.27 -22.01
N LEU A 129 8.22 8.24 -21.34
CA LEU A 129 8.20 9.61 -21.84
C LEU A 129 8.92 9.60 -23.18
N ARG A 130 8.19 9.27 -24.25
CA ARG A 130 8.59 9.66 -25.60
C ARG A 130 8.71 11.18 -25.60
N LYS A 131 9.94 11.66 -25.72
CA LYS A 131 10.21 12.85 -26.53
C LYS A 131 9.83 12.56 -27.97
#